data_AF-A0A9X4C781-F1
#
_entry.id   AF-A0A9X4C781-F1
#
_cell.length_a   1.000
_cell.length_b   1.000
_cell.length_c   1.000
_cell.angle_alpha   90.00
_cell.angle_beta   90.00
_cell.angle_gamma   90.00
#
_symmetry.space_group_name_H-M   'P 1'
#
loop_
_entity.id
_entity.type
_entity.pdbx_description
1 polymer ?
#
loop_
_entity_poly.entity_id
_entity_poly.type
_entity_poly.pdbx_seq_one_letter_code
_entity_poly.pdbx_strand_id
1 'polypeptide(L)'
;MNIKVVNWLSLLTTVMVVVLSVSSFFIYSISSWTLISLVGLIMLLGLSFFSLWQRPYSFFAWLATMFSLLVVGRLFSTMRLSALSETGSALDPLLLAETGPGLPWVTWTCVGLFVLLMLKLWSIIQHDRSVAGTSSEQWGMTAIRVYVGLMFIAHFAGHLFAGPQAFEVFRNYFASIGLPYPAYFVVLAGLIELAVAFGLAFGFLTRLAAFGGAVYLLVSVGMGGHYGVGYIWVLPTGGWEFPALWAFVVGIFAFTGAGPVSVDNYLRTPRY
;
A
#
# COMPACT_ATOMS: atom_id res chain seq x y z
N MET A 1 5.62 8.96 26.04
CA MET A 1 6.80 8.39 25.35
C MET A 1 7.64 9.53 24.78
N ASN A 2 8.96 9.47 24.90
CA ASN A 2 9.84 10.55 24.45
C ASN A 2 9.98 10.53 22.91
N ILE A 3 9.37 11.51 22.22
CA ILE A 3 9.41 11.58 20.75
C ILE A 3 10.83 11.65 20.17
N LYS A 4 11.80 12.20 20.92
CA LYS A 4 13.20 12.23 20.48
C LYS A 4 13.76 10.80 20.36
N VAL A 5 13.43 9.92 21.30
CA VAL A 5 13.86 8.51 21.26
C VAL A 5 13.25 7.80 20.05
N VAL A 6 11.94 7.99 19.83
CA VAL A 6 11.24 7.39 18.67
C VAL A 6 11.84 7.87 17.36
N ASN A 7 12.18 9.16 17.26
CA ASN A 7 12.81 9.72 16.05
C ASN A 7 14.16 9.08 15.77
N TRP A 8 15.04 8.98 16.77
CA TRP A 8 16.35 8.33 16.61
C TRP A 8 16.25 6.85 16.25
N LEU A 9 15.34 6.11 16.92
CA LEU A 9 15.07 4.72 16.57
C LEU A 9 14.55 4.60 15.13
N SER A 10 13.62 5.47 14.73
CA SER A 10 13.07 5.46 13.36
C SER A 10 14.16 5.77 12.32
N LEU A 11 15.10 6.67 12.62
CA LEU A 11 16.23 6.96 11.75
C LEU A 11 17.13 5.73 11.59
N LEU A 12 17.53 5.11 12.71
CA LEU A 12 18.35 3.91 12.70
C LEU A 12 17.68 2.79 11.90
N THR A 13 16.40 2.53 12.16
CA THR A 13 15.65 1.49 11.45
C THR A 13 15.46 1.83 9.97
N THR A 14 15.24 3.10 9.61
CA THR A 14 15.17 3.52 8.19
C THR A 14 16.49 3.28 7.46
N VAL A 15 17.62 3.65 8.08
CA VAL A 15 18.96 3.35 7.55
C VAL A 15 19.14 1.85 7.39
N MET A 16 18.70 1.05 8.37
CA MET A 16 18.78 -0.41 8.31
C MET A 16 17.93 -0.99 7.17
N VAL A 17 16.70 -0.49 6.95
CA VAL A 17 15.88 -0.87 5.77
C VAL A 17 16.66 -0.60 4.48
N VAL A 18 17.21 0.61 4.32
CA VAL A 18 17.96 1.01 3.12
C VAL A 18 19.16 0.10 2.90
N VAL A 19 19.99 -0.09 3.92
CA VAL A 19 21.21 -0.91 3.83
C VAL A 19 20.87 -2.35 3.49
N LEU A 20 19.98 -3.00 4.24
CA LEU A 20 19.60 -4.39 4.00
C LEU A 20 18.97 -4.59 2.62
N SER A 21 18.17 -3.62 2.17
CA SER A 21 17.56 -3.65 0.84
C SER A 21 18.63 -3.54 -0.26
N VAL A 22 19.56 -2.59 -0.15
CA VAL A 22 20.64 -2.40 -1.14
C VAL A 22 21.59 -3.58 -1.14
N SER A 23 21.94 -4.13 0.02
CA SER A 23 22.77 -5.34 0.13
C SER A 23 22.15 -6.53 -0.62
N SER A 24 20.82 -6.66 -0.60
CA SER A 24 20.14 -7.74 -1.31
C SER A 24 20.39 -7.74 -2.83
N PHE A 25 20.63 -6.56 -3.43
CA PHE A 25 20.87 -6.42 -4.87
C PHE A 25 22.20 -7.02 -5.32
N PHE A 26 23.16 -7.15 -4.40
CA PHE A 26 24.47 -7.76 -4.66
C PHE A 26 24.50 -9.26 -4.34
N ILE A 27 23.52 -9.74 -3.58
CA ILE A 27 23.45 -11.14 -3.13
C ILE A 27 22.56 -11.95 -4.06
N TYR A 28 21.46 -11.36 -4.54
CA TYR A 28 20.43 -12.05 -5.31
C TYR A 28 20.31 -11.52 -6.73
N SER A 29 20.01 -12.42 -7.66
CA SER A 29 19.63 -12.04 -9.02
C SER A 29 18.19 -11.54 -9.02
N ILE A 30 18.01 -10.24 -9.28
CA ILE A 30 16.71 -9.59 -9.41
C ILE A 30 16.55 -9.00 -10.81
N SER A 31 15.32 -8.97 -11.31
CA SER A 31 15.04 -8.40 -12.63
C SER A 31 15.36 -6.89 -12.65
N SER A 32 15.79 -6.37 -13.80
CA SER A 32 16.10 -4.93 -13.95
C SER A 32 14.91 -4.05 -13.58
N TRP A 33 13.69 -4.48 -13.88
CA TRP A 33 12.48 -3.74 -13.51
C TRP A 33 12.27 -3.67 -12.00
N THR A 34 12.41 -4.81 -11.32
CA THR A 34 12.31 -4.90 -9.85
C THR A 34 13.39 -4.04 -9.19
N LEU A 35 14.63 -4.09 -9.71
CA LEU A 35 15.74 -3.27 -9.23
C LEU A 35 15.45 -1.77 -9.37
N ILE A 36 15.03 -1.32 -10.56
CA ILE A 36 14.71 0.10 -10.82
C ILE A 36 13.59 0.56 -9.88
N SER A 37 12.53 -0.24 -9.75
CA SER A 37 11.41 0.05 -8.87
C SER A 37 11.84 0.19 -7.40
N LEU A 38 12.62 -0.79 -6.90
CA LEU A 38 13.10 -0.76 -5.52
C LEU A 38 14.06 0.40 -5.26
N VAL A 39 14.98 0.69 -6.17
CA VAL A 39 15.88 1.85 -6.04
C VAL A 39 15.08 3.15 -5.92
N GLY A 40 14.09 3.36 -6.79
CA GLY A 40 13.22 4.54 -6.73
C GLY A 40 12.42 4.64 -5.43
N LEU A 41 11.84 3.52 -4.97
CA LEU A 41 11.03 3.47 -3.74
C LEU A 41 11.87 3.63 -2.47
N ILE A 42 13.11 3.10 -2.45
CA ILE A 42 14.06 3.28 -1.35
C ILE A 42 14.54 4.73 -1.29
N MET A 43 14.81 5.36 -2.44
CA MET A 43 15.11 6.80 -2.50
C MET A 43 13.93 7.62 -1.97
N LEU A 44 12.70 7.29 -2.39
CA LEU A 44 11.49 7.95 -1.89
C LEU A 44 11.31 7.77 -0.38
N LEU A 45 11.59 6.58 0.17
CA LEU A 45 11.59 6.32 1.61
C LEU A 45 12.62 7.20 2.33
N GLY A 46 13.85 7.30 1.80
CA GLY A 46 14.89 8.16 2.37
C GLY A 46 14.50 9.65 2.36
N LEU A 47 14.00 10.16 1.23
CA LEU A 47 13.58 11.55 1.07
C LEU A 47 12.37 11.90 1.94
N SER A 48 11.36 11.03 1.98
CA SER A 48 10.17 11.24 2.81
C SER A 48 10.50 11.16 4.30
N PHE A 49 11.38 10.24 4.70
CA PHE A 49 11.88 10.18 6.08
C PHE A 49 12.70 11.41 6.44
N PHE A 50 13.56 11.91 5.55
CA PHE A 50 14.32 13.14 5.78
C PHE A 50 13.39 14.34 5.98
N SER A 51 12.33 14.46 5.18
CA SER A 51 11.28 15.46 5.37
C SER A 51 10.58 15.31 6.72
N LEU A 52 10.30 14.07 7.16
CA LEU A 52 9.71 13.77 8.47
C LEU A 52 10.67 14.04 9.63
N TRP A 53 11.99 13.92 9.40
CA TRP A 53 13.03 14.25 10.36
C TRP A 53 13.09 15.75 10.61
N GLN A 54 13.07 16.56 9.54
CA GLN A 54 13.03 18.02 9.62
C GLN A 54 11.72 18.53 10.24
N ARG A 55 10.61 17.84 9.99
CA ARG A 55 9.27 18.22 10.44
C ARG A 55 8.62 17.08 11.22
N PRO A 56 9.03 16.85 12.49
CA PRO A 56 8.66 15.66 13.26
C PRO A 56 7.16 15.50 13.52
N TYR A 57 6.38 16.59 13.42
CA TYR A 57 4.93 16.59 13.59
C TYR A 57 4.17 16.66 12.25
N SER A 58 4.83 16.56 11.10
CA SER A 58 4.14 16.64 9.80
C SER A 58 3.44 15.32 9.47
N PHE A 59 2.10 15.35 9.47
CA PHE A 59 1.27 14.22 9.06
C PHE A 59 1.58 13.73 7.63
N PHE A 60 1.72 14.64 6.66
CA PHE A 60 1.99 14.25 5.27
C PHE A 60 3.41 13.69 5.08
N ALA A 61 4.40 14.19 5.80
CA ALA A 61 5.74 13.58 5.76
C ALA A 61 5.73 12.17 6.37
N TRP A 62 4.96 11.97 7.45
CA TRP A 62 4.73 10.67 8.05
C TRP A 62 4.04 9.72 7.07
N LEU A 63 2.97 10.18 6.41
CA LEU A 63 2.20 9.37 5.48
C LEU A 63 3.04 8.99 4.25
N ALA A 64 3.83 9.90 3.70
CA ALA A 64 4.74 9.61 2.60
C ALA A 64 5.81 8.56 2.98
N THR A 65 6.34 8.66 4.21
CA THR A 65 7.27 7.67 4.76
C THR A 65 6.60 6.31 4.90
N MET A 66 5.39 6.28 5.47
CA MET A 66 4.58 5.08 5.65
C MET A 66 4.24 4.42 4.32
N PHE A 67 3.78 5.20 3.33
CA PHE A 67 3.44 4.71 2.01
C PHE A 67 4.66 4.06 1.34
N SER A 68 5.79 4.76 1.30
CA SER A 68 7.04 4.24 0.70
C SER A 68 7.52 2.97 1.40
N LEU A 69 7.49 2.96 2.74
CA LEU A 69 7.83 1.80 3.55
C LEU A 69 6.96 0.58 3.23
N LEU A 70 5.64 0.77 3.15
CA LEU A 70 4.72 -0.33 2.91
C LEU A 70 4.88 -0.90 1.50
N VAL A 71 5.17 -0.07 0.48
CA VAL A 71 5.46 -0.57 -0.87
C VAL A 71 6.79 -1.36 -0.88
N VAL A 72 7.85 -0.83 -0.27
CA VAL A 72 9.14 -1.53 -0.15
C VAL A 72 8.97 -2.86 0.59
N GLY A 73 8.32 -2.84 1.75
CA GLY A 73 8.04 -4.02 2.56
C GLY A 73 7.21 -5.05 1.79
N ARG A 74 6.18 -4.61 1.04
CA ARG A 74 5.37 -5.48 0.20
C ARG A 74 6.22 -6.18 -0.86
N LEU A 75 7.03 -5.44 -1.62
CA LEU A 75 7.88 -6.00 -2.66
C LEU A 75 8.90 -7.01 -2.11
N PHE A 76 9.51 -6.73 -0.96
CA PHE A 76 10.41 -7.69 -0.32
C PHE A 76 9.69 -8.89 0.30
N SER A 77 8.45 -8.73 0.76
CA SER A 77 7.67 -9.84 1.34
C SER A 77 7.19 -10.87 0.30
N THR A 78 6.97 -10.44 -0.94
CA THR A 78 6.54 -11.31 -2.05
C THR A 78 7.66 -11.69 -3.00
N MET A 79 8.87 -11.13 -2.82
CA MET A 79 10.01 -11.43 -3.68
C MET A 79 10.31 -12.93 -3.72
N ARG A 80 10.47 -13.45 -4.93
CA ARG A 80 10.92 -14.82 -5.18
C ARG A 80 12.28 -14.80 -5.84
N LEU A 81 13.22 -15.49 -5.18
CA LEU A 81 14.64 -15.53 -5.55
C LEU A 81 14.97 -16.71 -6.46
N SER A 82 14.07 -17.70 -6.53
CA SER A 82 14.12 -18.82 -7.44
C SER A 82 12.97 -18.71 -8.45
N ALA A 83 13.18 -19.20 -9.67
CA ALA A 83 12.08 -19.40 -10.60
C ALA A 83 11.00 -20.25 -9.93
N LEU A 84 9.73 -19.95 -10.22
CA LEU A 84 8.62 -20.83 -9.85
C LEU A 84 8.86 -22.16 -10.56
N SER A 85 9.41 -23.16 -9.87
CA SER A 85 9.42 -24.51 -10.42
C SER A 85 7.98 -25.01 -10.39
N GLU A 86 7.48 -25.47 -11.53
CA GLU A 86 6.19 -26.15 -11.65
C GLU A 86 6.14 -27.46 -10.82
N THR A 87 7.24 -27.83 -10.16
CA THR A 87 7.41 -29.10 -9.46
C THR A 87 7.20 -28.94 -7.95
N GLY A 88 5.94 -29.10 -7.51
CA GLY A 88 5.63 -29.62 -6.16
C GLY A 88 4.92 -28.70 -5.17
N SER A 89 4.55 -27.46 -5.53
CA SER A 89 3.68 -26.63 -4.67
C SER A 89 2.20 -27.05 -4.82
N ALA A 90 1.55 -27.39 -3.71
CA ALA A 90 0.09 -27.61 -3.66
C ALA A 90 -0.72 -26.29 -3.69
N LEU A 91 -0.05 -25.14 -3.63
CA LEU A 91 -0.69 -23.82 -3.59
C LEU A 91 -0.96 -23.27 -4.99
N ASP A 92 -2.08 -22.56 -5.14
CA ASP A 92 -2.49 -21.87 -6.35
C ASP A 92 -1.42 -20.84 -6.83
N PRO A 93 -1.15 -20.72 -8.15
CA PRO A 93 -0.16 -19.79 -8.68
C PRO A 93 -0.35 -18.33 -8.26
N LEU A 94 -1.59 -17.84 -8.16
CA LEU A 94 -1.87 -16.48 -7.69
C LEU A 94 -1.50 -16.37 -6.21
N LEU A 95 -1.87 -17.35 -5.40
CA LEU A 95 -1.46 -17.40 -3.99
C LEU A 95 0.07 -17.43 -3.87
N LEU A 96 0.77 -18.16 -4.73
CA LEU A 96 2.23 -18.19 -4.77
C LEU A 96 2.86 -16.84 -5.17
N ALA A 97 2.28 -16.10 -6.11
CA ALA A 97 2.79 -14.76 -6.44
C ALA A 97 2.54 -13.77 -5.30
N GLU A 98 1.40 -13.92 -4.63
CA GLU A 98 0.95 -13.03 -3.56
C GLU A 98 1.56 -13.36 -2.19
N THR A 99 2.13 -14.57 -2.06
CA THR A 99 2.83 -15.06 -0.87
C THR A 99 4.28 -15.42 -1.23
N GLY A 100 5.25 -14.66 -0.74
CA GLY A 100 6.66 -15.00 -0.90
C GLY A 100 7.23 -15.64 0.38
N PRO A 101 8.31 -16.42 0.30
CA PRO A 101 9.21 -16.49 1.46
C PRO A 101 9.84 -15.10 1.72
N GLY A 102 9.94 -14.27 0.67
CA GLY A 102 10.47 -12.91 0.72
C GLY A 102 11.91 -12.86 1.22
N LEU A 103 12.33 -11.69 1.67
CA LEU A 103 13.53 -11.53 2.50
C LEU A 103 13.10 -11.24 3.95
N PRO A 104 13.09 -12.25 4.85
CA PRO A 104 12.55 -12.06 6.20
C PRO A 104 13.22 -10.92 6.97
N TRP A 105 14.54 -10.77 6.91
CA TRP A 105 15.25 -9.70 7.63
C TRP A 105 14.86 -8.29 7.15
N VAL A 106 14.65 -8.09 5.84
CA VAL A 106 14.16 -6.80 5.32
C VAL A 106 12.72 -6.57 5.78
N THR A 107 11.90 -7.62 5.69
CA THR A 107 10.49 -7.59 6.08
C THR A 107 10.32 -7.26 7.57
N TRP A 108 11.04 -7.95 8.47
CA TRP A 108 11.02 -7.69 9.91
C TRP A 108 11.51 -6.29 10.26
N THR A 109 12.52 -5.79 9.54
CA THR A 109 13.00 -4.42 9.71
C THR A 109 11.94 -3.40 9.27
N CYS A 110 11.22 -3.68 8.18
CA CYS A 110 10.10 -2.84 7.74
C CYS A 110 8.95 -2.86 8.76
N VAL A 111 8.64 -4.02 9.35
CA VAL A 111 7.65 -4.14 10.43
C VAL A 111 8.09 -3.33 11.67
N GLY A 112 9.37 -3.40 12.04
CA GLY A 112 9.93 -2.58 13.11
C GLY A 112 9.75 -1.08 12.85
N LEU A 113 10.06 -0.63 11.63
CA LEU A 113 9.86 0.78 11.26
C LEU A 113 8.37 1.15 11.23
N PHE A 114 7.50 0.27 10.76
CA PHE A 114 6.05 0.46 10.77
C PHE A 114 5.54 0.73 12.19
N VAL A 115 5.96 -0.09 13.17
CA VAL A 115 5.60 0.08 14.58
C VAL A 115 6.08 1.43 15.11
N LEU A 116 7.33 1.82 14.82
CA LEU A 116 7.88 3.12 15.22
C LEU A 116 7.11 4.29 14.60
N LEU A 117 6.70 4.17 13.34
CA LEU A 117 5.88 5.17 12.68
C LEU A 117 4.47 5.22 13.25
N MET A 118 3.83 4.10 13.60
CA MET A 118 2.54 4.09 14.30
C MET A 118 2.63 4.81 15.65
N LEU A 119 3.71 4.56 16.40
CA LEU A 119 3.98 5.25 17.64
C LEU A 119 4.17 6.78 17.43
N LYS A 120 4.78 7.18 16.31
CA LYS A 120 4.93 8.59 15.95
C LYS A 120 3.61 9.24 15.52
N LEU A 121 2.73 8.51 14.83
CA LEU A 121 1.40 8.99 14.44
C LEU A 121 0.62 9.46 15.66
N TRP A 122 0.69 8.73 16.78
CA TRP A 122 0.06 9.14 18.03
C TRP A 122 0.48 10.56 18.44
N SER A 123 1.78 10.85 18.44
CA SER A 123 2.29 12.17 18.78
C SER A 123 1.88 13.27 17.79
N ILE A 124 1.81 12.94 16.49
CA ILE A 124 1.31 13.86 15.46
C ILE A 124 -0.16 14.22 15.72
N ILE A 125 -0.99 13.21 15.96
CA ILE A 125 -2.42 13.42 16.26
C ILE A 125 -2.59 14.32 17.50
N GLN A 126 -1.87 14.05 18.59
CA GLN A 126 -1.99 14.88 19.80
C GLN A 126 -1.55 16.33 19.56
N HIS A 127 -0.47 16.53 18.81
CA HIS A 127 0.00 17.86 18.43
C HIS A 127 -1.04 18.59 17.58
N ASP A 128 -1.54 17.98 16.51
CA ASP A 128 -2.50 18.61 15.60
C ASP A 128 -3.85 18.88 16.25
N ARG A 129 -4.30 18.03 17.18
CA ARG A 129 -5.49 18.31 18.00
C ARG A 129 -5.30 19.54 18.88
N SER A 130 -4.12 19.71 19.48
CA SER A 130 -3.82 20.88 20.32
C SER A 130 -3.67 22.19 19.54
N VAL A 131 -3.16 22.15 18.31
CA VAL A 131 -2.84 23.36 17.53
C VAL A 131 -3.95 23.72 16.54
N ALA A 132 -4.49 22.73 15.82
CA ALA A 132 -5.48 22.96 14.77
C ALA A 132 -6.94 22.71 15.21
N GLY A 133 -7.16 22.26 16.45
CA GLY A 133 -8.52 22.04 16.99
C GLY A 133 -9.29 20.91 16.29
N THR A 134 -8.60 19.99 15.62
CA THR A 134 -9.24 18.83 14.98
C THR A 134 -9.86 17.90 16.02
N SER A 135 -11.10 17.45 15.78
CA SER A 135 -11.81 16.60 16.73
C SER A 135 -11.35 15.13 16.66
N SER A 136 -11.68 14.34 17.69
CA SER A 136 -11.39 12.90 17.70
C SER A 136 -12.09 12.16 16.56
N GLU A 137 -13.32 12.55 16.24
CA GLU A 137 -14.14 11.98 15.17
C GLU A 137 -13.52 12.25 13.79
N GLN A 138 -13.00 13.47 13.58
CA GLN A 138 -12.30 13.84 12.34
C GLN A 138 -11.03 13.02 12.15
N TRP A 139 -10.27 12.76 13.22
CA TRP A 139 -9.11 11.88 13.17
C TRP A 139 -9.50 10.41 12.97
N GLY A 140 -10.61 9.95 13.56
CA GLY A 140 -11.15 8.61 13.31
C GLY A 140 -11.46 8.38 11.83
N MET A 141 -12.17 9.33 11.21
CA MET A 141 -12.46 9.27 9.77
C MET A 141 -11.20 9.35 8.91
N THR A 142 -10.23 10.20 9.29
CA THR A 142 -8.93 10.29 8.62
C THR A 142 -8.16 8.98 8.70
N ALA A 143 -8.13 8.34 9.87
CA ALA A 143 -7.44 7.07 10.08
C ALA A 143 -8.04 5.95 9.24
N ILE A 144 -9.37 5.84 9.18
CA ILE A 144 -10.05 4.86 8.33
C ILE A 144 -9.71 5.12 6.86
N ARG A 145 -9.80 6.37 6.39
CA ARG A 145 -9.49 6.75 5.01
C ARG A 145 -8.07 6.38 4.62
N VAL A 146 -7.11 6.70 5.49
CA VAL A 146 -5.70 6.39 5.31
C VAL A 146 -5.50 4.89 5.25
N TYR A 147 -6.06 4.16 6.20
CA TYR A 147 -5.92 2.71 6.27
C TYR A 147 -6.46 2.02 5.02
N VAL A 148 -7.68 2.32 4.59
CA VAL A 148 -8.25 1.69 3.38
C VAL A 148 -7.49 2.07 2.12
N GLY A 149 -6.99 3.30 2.01
CA GLY A 149 -6.12 3.72 0.91
C GLY A 149 -4.79 2.96 0.88
N LEU A 150 -4.13 2.83 2.03
CA LEU A 150 -2.86 2.08 2.14
C LEU A 150 -3.03 0.59 1.83
N MET A 151 -4.23 0.03 2.01
CA MET A 151 -4.44 -1.40 1.79
C MET A 151 -4.39 -1.81 0.31
N PHE A 152 -4.58 -0.88 -0.63
CA PHE A 152 -4.35 -1.10 -2.06
C PHE A 152 -2.88 -1.35 -2.42
N ILE A 153 -1.92 -1.03 -1.54
CA ILE A 153 -0.48 -1.27 -1.78
C ILE A 153 -0.19 -2.74 -2.05
N ALA A 154 -0.86 -3.65 -1.35
CA ALA A 154 -0.66 -5.07 -1.56
C ALA A 154 -1.02 -5.50 -2.99
N HIS A 155 -1.96 -4.80 -3.62
CA HIS A 155 -2.56 -5.17 -4.89
C HIS A 155 -1.77 -4.55 -6.04
N PHE A 156 -1.57 -3.22 -6.05
CA PHE A 156 -0.89 -2.58 -7.19
C PHE A 156 0.60 -2.96 -7.28
N ALA A 157 1.25 -3.30 -6.16
CA ALA A 157 2.70 -3.50 -6.13
C ALA A 157 3.15 -4.65 -7.04
N GLY A 158 2.38 -5.75 -7.04
CA GLY A 158 2.62 -6.89 -7.92
C GLY A 158 2.44 -6.55 -9.40
N HIS A 159 1.41 -5.77 -9.71
CA HIS A 159 1.05 -5.37 -11.06
C HIS A 159 2.08 -4.40 -11.69
N LEU A 160 2.63 -3.48 -10.89
CA LEU A 160 3.43 -2.37 -11.42
C LEU A 160 4.93 -2.45 -11.12
N PHE A 161 5.33 -3.04 -9.99
CA PHE A 161 6.70 -2.86 -9.47
C PHE A 161 7.47 -4.17 -9.25
N ALA A 162 6.78 -5.30 -9.09
CA ALA A 162 7.42 -6.57 -8.74
C ALA A 162 8.20 -7.23 -9.89
N GLY A 163 8.03 -6.76 -11.13
CA GLY A 163 8.79 -7.22 -12.30
C GLY A 163 8.10 -8.34 -13.09
N PRO A 164 8.78 -8.87 -14.14
CA PRO A 164 8.12 -9.68 -15.17
C PRO A 164 7.48 -10.98 -14.65
N GLN A 165 8.11 -11.64 -13.67
CA GLN A 165 7.60 -12.91 -13.13
C GLN A 165 6.28 -12.72 -12.40
N ALA A 166 6.19 -11.72 -11.52
CA ALA A 166 4.95 -11.39 -10.82
C ALA A 166 3.87 -10.91 -11.80
N PHE A 167 4.24 -10.03 -12.73
CA PHE A 167 3.34 -9.55 -13.78
C PHE A 167 2.71 -10.69 -14.59
N GLU A 168 3.52 -11.69 -14.94
CA GLU A 168 3.09 -12.84 -15.73
C GLU A 168 2.06 -13.71 -14.99
N VAL A 169 2.15 -13.83 -13.66
CA VAL A 169 1.14 -14.55 -12.87
C VAL A 169 -0.21 -13.87 -12.96
N PHE A 170 -0.29 -12.55 -12.80
CA PHE A 170 -1.55 -11.82 -12.96
C PHE A 170 -2.06 -11.87 -14.39
N ARG A 171 -1.16 -11.82 -15.39
CA ARG A 171 -1.52 -11.96 -16.80
C ARG A 171 -2.21 -13.31 -17.05
N ASN A 172 -1.66 -14.39 -16.50
CA ASN A 172 -2.22 -15.73 -16.63
C ASN A 172 -3.55 -15.87 -15.88
N TYR A 173 -3.67 -15.27 -14.69
CA TYR A 173 -4.93 -15.23 -13.94
C TYR A 173 -6.03 -14.45 -14.71
N PHE A 174 -5.71 -13.28 -15.26
CA PHE A 174 -6.69 -12.50 -16.04
C PHE A 174 -7.10 -13.23 -17.33
N ALA A 175 -6.17 -13.96 -17.95
CA ALA A 175 -6.48 -14.82 -19.09
C ALA A 175 -7.43 -15.97 -18.70
N SER A 176 -7.24 -16.58 -17.53
CA SER A 176 -8.04 -17.75 -17.10
C SER A 176 -9.49 -17.38 -16.78
N ILE A 177 -9.76 -16.14 -16.35
CA ILE A 177 -11.12 -15.61 -16.15
C ILE A 177 -11.73 -15.01 -17.43
N GLY A 178 -11.04 -15.12 -18.57
CA GLY A 178 -11.57 -14.73 -19.89
C GLY A 178 -11.46 -13.24 -20.23
N LEU A 179 -10.61 -12.46 -19.54
CA LEU A 179 -10.39 -11.06 -19.90
C LEU A 179 -9.64 -10.95 -21.24
N PRO A 180 -10.14 -10.15 -22.20
CA PRO A 180 -9.40 -9.88 -23.43
C PRO A 180 -8.17 -9.02 -23.10
N TYR A 181 -7.05 -9.24 -23.79
CA TYR A 181 -5.80 -8.49 -23.57
C TYR A 181 -5.35 -8.46 -22.08
N PRO A 182 -5.10 -9.62 -21.46
CA PRO A 182 -4.87 -9.73 -20.02
C PRO A 182 -3.75 -8.80 -19.51
N ALA A 183 -2.66 -8.65 -20.27
CA ALA A 183 -1.55 -7.76 -19.90
C ALA A 183 -1.98 -6.29 -19.78
N TYR A 184 -2.89 -5.82 -20.64
CA TYR A 184 -3.43 -4.47 -20.56
C TYR A 184 -4.25 -4.27 -19.28
N PHE A 185 -5.11 -5.24 -18.94
CA PHE A 185 -5.90 -5.19 -17.72
C PHE A 185 -5.04 -5.25 -16.46
N VAL A 186 -3.93 -5.99 -16.46
CA VAL A 186 -2.97 -6.00 -15.32
C VAL A 186 -2.43 -4.59 -15.07
N VAL A 187 -1.99 -3.90 -16.12
CA VAL A 187 -1.50 -2.51 -16.00
C VAL A 187 -2.62 -1.57 -15.57
N LEU A 188 -3.81 -1.68 -16.18
CA LEU A 188 -4.96 -0.84 -15.86
C LEU A 188 -5.40 -0.99 -14.40
N ALA A 189 -5.52 -2.23 -13.91
CA ALA A 189 -5.83 -2.54 -12.52
C ALA A 189 -4.80 -1.90 -11.58
N GLY A 190 -3.51 -2.13 -11.83
CA GLY A 190 -2.43 -1.54 -11.02
C GLY A 190 -2.47 -0.01 -10.98
N LEU A 191 -2.73 0.65 -12.10
CA LEU A 191 -2.83 2.12 -12.16
C LEU A 191 -4.05 2.67 -11.42
N ILE A 192 -5.21 2.01 -11.55
CA ILE A 192 -6.42 2.37 -10.80
C ILE A 192 -6.17 2.21 -9.29
N GLU A 193 -5.64 1.08 -8.88
CA GLU A 193 -5.35 0.78 -7.47
C GLU A 193 -4.33 1.75 -6.87
N LEU A 194 -3.29 2.13 -7.62
CA LEU A 194 -2.33 3.15 -7.21
C LEU A 194 -3.00 4.53 -7.06
N ALA A 195 -3.85 4.92 -8.02
CA ALA A 195 -4.55 6.19 -7.98
C ALA A 195 -5.54 6.26 -6.79
N VAL A 196 -6.26 5.16 -6.51
CA VAL A 196 -7.16 5.04 -5.36
C VAL A 196 -6.36 5.07 -4.05
N ALA A 197 -5.24 4.34 -3.99
CA ALA A 197 -4.37 4.33 -2.81
C ALA A 197 -3.92 5.75 -2.46
N PHE A 198 -3.43 6.50 -3.46
CA PHE A 198 -2.99 7.88 -3.26
C PHE A 198 -4.16 8.80 -2.91
N GLY A 199 -5.25 8.73 -3.67
CA GLY A 199 -6.39 9.63 -3.51
C GLY A 199 -7.12 9.48 -2.18
N LEU A 200 -7.20 8.25 -1.66
CA LEU A 200 -7.73 7.99 -0.32
C LEU A 200 -6.68 8.28 0.76
N ALA A 201 -5.46 7.77 0.66
CA ALA A 201 -4.49 7.92 1.74
C ALA A 201 -4.15 9.39 2.01
N PHE A 202 -3.78 10.12 0.95
CA PHE A 202 -3.41 11.54 1.06
C PHE A 202 -4.63 12.47 1.08
N GLY A 203 -5.80 11.95 0.75
CA GLY A 203 -7.00 12.76 0.67
C GLY A 203 -6.97 13.73 -0.50
N PHE A 204 -6.59 13.23 -1.69
CA PHE A 204 -6.48 14.00 -2.93
C PHE A 204 -7.54 13.51 -3.93
N LEU A 205 -8.39 14.41 -4.42
CA LEU A 205 -9.57 14.06 -5.22
C LEU A 205 -10.40 12.94 -4.54
N THR A 206 -10.58 13.02 -3.21
CA THR A 206 -11.04 11.89 -2.39
C THR A 206 -12.36 11.33 -2.87
N ARG A 207 -13.32 12.18 -3.25
CA ARG A 207 -14.63 11.72 -3.71
C ARG A 207 -14.54 10.93 -5.01
N LEU A 208 -13.68 11.38 -5.93
CA LEU A 208 -13.45 10.69 -7.20
C LEU A 208 -12.72 9.36 -6.98
N ALA A 209 -11.66 9.36 -6.16
CA ALA A 209 -10.93 8.15 -5.80
C ALA A 209 -11.82 7.13 -5.08
N ALA A 210 -12.67 7.57 -4.15
CA ALA A 210 -13.61 6.72 -3.42
C ALA A 210 -14.68 6.12 -4.33
N PHE A 211 -15.33 6.95 -5.17
CA PHE A 211 -16.34 6.46 -6.10
C PHE A 211 -15.74 5.51 -7.14
N GLY A 212 -14.63 5.90 -7.78
CA GLY A 212 -13.94 5.08 -8.76
C GLY A 212 -13.42 3.78 -8.14
N GLY A 213 -12.85 3.84 -6.93
CA GLY A 213 -12.38 2.67 -6.19
C GLY A 213 -13.51 1.71 -5.80
N ALA A 214 -14.65 2.22 -5.33
CA ALA A 214 -15.81 1.39 -5.00
C ALA A 214 -16.37 0.68 -6.25
N VAL A 215 -16.52 1.41 -7.36
CA VAL A 215 -16.95 0.82 -8.65
C VAL A 215 -15.94 -0.22 -9.15
N TYR A 216 -14.65 0.10 -9.09
CA TYR A 216 -13.57 -0.81 -9.46
C TYR A 216 -13.64 -2.12 -8.65
N LEU A 217 -13.83 -2.04 -7.34
CA LEU A 217 -13.95 -3.22 -6.49
C LEU A 217 -15.18 -4.06 -6.83
N LEU A 218 -16.34 -3.44 -7.06
CA LEU A 218 -17.55 -4.16 -7.47
C LEU A 218 -17.38 -4.88 -8.81
N VAL A 219 -16.75 -4.22 -9.79
CA VAL A 219 -16.42 -4.81 -11.10
C VAL A 219 -15.45 -5.97 -10.93
N SER A 220 -14.38 -5.78 -10.16
CA SER A 220 -13.37 -6.81 -9.88
C SER A 220 -13.98 -8.06 -9.24
N VAL A 221 -14.87 -7.88 -8.26
CA VAL A 221 -15.60 -8.98 -7.60
C VAL A 221 -16.50 -9.74 -8.57
N GLY A 222 -17.23 -8.99 -9.41
CA GLY A 222 -18.13 -9.58 -10.39
C GLY A 222 -17.39 -10.36 -11.47
N MET A 223 -16.39 -9.74 -12.09
CA MET A 223 -15.61 -10.34 -13.17
C MET A 223 -14.65 -11.43 -12.67
N GLY A 224 -14.16 -11.31 -11.43
CA GLY A 224 -13.31 -12.32 -10.80
C GLY A 224 -14.04 -13.59 -10.36
N GLY A 225 -15.36 -13.69 -10.60
CA GLY A 225 -16.14 -14.90 -10.33
C GLY A 225 -16.50 -15.12 -8.85
N HIS A 226 -16.16 -14.19 -7.95
CA HIS A 226 -16.38 -14.33 -6.51
C HIS A 226 -17.86 -14.49 -6.13
N TYR A 227 -18.81 -13.94 -6.91
CA TYR A 227 -20.24 -14.19 -6.69
C TYR A 227 -20.63 -15.66 -6.90
N GLY A 228 -19.96 -16.37 -7.80
CA GLY A 228 -20.18 -17.79 -8.05
C GLY A 228 -19.54 -18.71 -7.01
N VAL A 229 -18.55 -18.21 -6.26
CA VAL A 229 -17.85 -18.96 -5.19
C VAL A 229 -18.71 -19.08 -3.94
N GLY A 230 -19.35 -17.98 -3.52
CA GLY A 230 -20.17 -17.90 -2.31
C GLY A 230 -19.84 -16.68 -1.45
N TYR A 231 -20.53 -16.55 -0.31
CA TYR A 231 -20.45 -15.34 0.52
C TYR A 231 -19.13 -15.23 1.28
N ILE A 232 -18.74 -16.26 2.04
CA ILE A 232 -17.70 -16.16 3.08
C ILE A 232 -16.29 -16.09 2.49
N TRP A 233 -15.46 -15.17 3.01
CA TRP A 233 -14.10 -14.91 2.53
C TRP A 233 -13.13 -16.12 2.56
N VAL A 234 -13.36 -17.10 3.45
CA VAL A 234 -12.48 -18.27 3.63
C VAL A 234 -12.66 -19.36 2.58
N LEU A 235 -13.69 -19.23 1.72
CA LEU A 235 -13.94 -20.20 0.66
C LEU A 235 -12.74 -20.27 -0.31
N PRO A 236 -12.52 -21.42 -0.99
CA PRO A 236 -11.52 -21.52 -2.04
C PRO A 236 -11.70 -20.40 -3.07
N THR A 237 -10.60 -19.76 -3.48
CA THR A 237 -10.56 -18.56 -4.34
C THR A 237 -11.25 -17.30 -3.79
N GLY A 238 -11.72 -17.32 -2.54
CA GLY A 238 -12.27 -16.19 -1.79
C GLY A 238 -13.74 -15.91 -2.10
N GLY A 239 -14.59 -15.80 -1.07
CA GLY A 239 -15.98 -15.34 -1.22
C GLY A 239 -16.11 -13.82 -1.39
N TRP A 240 -17.30 -13.34 -1.74
CA TRP A 240 -17.55 -11.93 -2.07
C TRP A 240 -17.75 -11.00 -0.87
N GLU A 241 -17.92 -11.51 0.35
CA GLU A 241 -18.15 -10.72 1.58
C GLU A 241 -17.05 -9.67 1.83
N PHE A 242 -15.78 -10.09 1.82
CA PHE A 242 -14.67 -9.21 2.16
C PHE A 242 -14.47 -8.09 1.13
N PRO A 243 -14.47 -8.37 -0.19
CA PRO A 243 -14.47 -7.30 -1.18
C PRO A 243 -15.68 -6.36 -1.12
N ALA A 244 -16.88 -6.86 -0.79
CA ALA A 244 -18.06 -6.03 -0.62
C ALA A 244 -17.94 -5.09 0.58
N LEU A 245 -17.42 -5.58 1.72
CA LEU A 245 -17.06 -4.75 2.86
C LEU A 245 -16.06 -3.65 2.44
N TRP A 246 -15.06 -4.02 1.66
CA TRP A 246 -14.03 -3.09 1.20
C TRP A 246 -14.60 -2.01 0.28
N ALA A 247 -15.44 -2.39 -0.70
CA ALA A 247 -16.15 -1.46 -1.58
C ALA A 247 -17.06 -0.50 -0.78
N PHE A 248 -17.76 -1.02 0.24
CA PHE A 248 -18.60 -0.21 1.12
C PHE A 248 -17.79 0.83 1.89
N VAL A 249 -16.73 0.42 2.59
CA VAL A 249 -15.91 1.34 3.41
C VAL A 249 -15.20 2.38 2.54
N VAL A 250 -14.69 2.00 1.37
CA VAL A 250 -14.15 2.94 0.38
C VAL A 250 -15.24 3.91 -0.08
N GLY A 251 -16.43 3.40 -0.41
CA GLY A 251 -17.57 4.17 -0.88
C GLY A 251 -18.08 5.23 0.10
N ILE A 252 -17.92 5.04 1.42
CA ILE A 252 -18.26 6.05 2.44
C ILE A 252 -17.63 7.40 2.11
N PHE A 253 -16.37 7.41 1.64
CA PHE A 253 -15.62 8.63 1.34
C PHE A 253 -16.07 9.35 0.07
N ALA A 254 -16.87 8.71 -0.78
CA ALA A 254 -17.54 9.39 -1.90
C ALA A 254 -18.57 10.40 -1.39
N PHE A 255 -19.19 10.12 -0.24
CA PHE A 255 -20.23 10.95 0.37
C PHE A 255 -19.67 11.89 1.45
N THR A 256 -18.80 11.37 2.34
CA THR A 256 -18.23 12.13 3.46
C THR A 256 -17.08 13.05 3.03
N GLY A 257 -16.36 12.69 1.97
CA GLY A 257 -15.22 13.45 1.46
C GLY A 257 -13.94 13.29 2.30
N ALA A 258 -13.01 14.23 2.12
CA ALA A 258 -11.64 14.09 2.63
C ALA A 258 -11.45 14.49 4.11
N GLY A 259 -12.36 15.26 4.70
CA GLY A 259 -12.15 15.81 6.04
C GLY A 259 -10.95 16.79 6.13
N PRO A 260 -10.65 17.30 7.34
CA PRO A 260 -9.73 18.42 7.52
C PRO A 260 -8.25 18.05 7.32
N VAL A 261 -7.87 16.82 7.62
CA VAL A 261 -6.48 16.33 7.45
C VAL A 261 -6.36 15.69 6.07
N SER A 262 -6.30 16.53 5.03
CA SER A 262 -6.30 16.08 3.63
C SER A 262 -5.69 17.09 2.68
N VAL A 263 -5.20 16.61 1.53
CA VAL A 263 -4.75 17.49 0.44
C VAL A 263 -5.91 18.32 -0.12
N ASP A 264 -7.10 17.74 -0.25
CA ASP A 264 -8.30 18.44 -0.70
C ASP A 264 -8.62 19.66 0.18
N ASN A 265 -8.54 19.52 1.50
CA ASN A 265 -8.75 20.63 2.43
C ASN A 265 -7.63 21.68 2.35
N TYR A 266 -6.38 21.21 2.23
CA TYR A 266 -5.21 22.07 2.05
C TYR A 266 -5.32 22.94 0.79
N LEU A 267 -5.82 22.41 -0.32
CA LEU A 267 -5.99 23.12 -1.59
C LEU A 267 -7.19 24.07 -1.59
N ARG A 268 -8.21 23.83 -0.74
CA ARG A 268 -9.41 24.67 -0.64
C ARG A 268 -9.22 25.91 0.23
N THR A 269 -8.28 25.88 1.17
CA THR A 269 -8.11 26.96 2.14
C THR A 269 -7.27 28.08 1.52
N PRO A 270 -7.81 29.30 1.29
CA PRO A 270 -7.04 30.40 0.74
C PRO A 270 -5.89 30.76 1.69
N ARG A 271 -4.70 30.97 1.14
CA ARG A 271 -3.57 31.54 1.87
C ARG A 271 -3.48 33.01 1.51
N TYR A 272 -3.83 33.87 2.46
CA TYR A 272 -3.52 35.30 2.43
C TYR A 272 -2.29 35.56 3.28
#